data_AF-A0A8T4SVR5-F1
#
_entry.id   AF-A0A8T4SVR5-F1
#
_cell.length_a   1.000
_cell.length_b   1.000
_cell.length_c   1.000
_cell.angle_alpha   90.00
_cell.angle_beta   90.00
_cell.angle_gamma   90.00
#
_symmetry.space_group_name_H-M   'P 1'
#
loop_
_entity.id
_entity.type
_entity.pdbx_description
1 polymer ?
#
loop_
_entity_poly.entity_id
_entity_poly.type
_entity_poly.pdbx_seq_one_letter_code
_entity_poly.pdbx_strand_id
1 'polypeptide(L)'
;MQSRRQFLGLVGGLAALVLMERTPMAQTLASPVYAVERVPNPDQYRFLCDGLHFMSLVMEDEYGRINDFRPHPDAMPNDNAWGSSFYLMPFTPGATLKHTDLPTVTADSSGILVESSGGVSMGSDTEIGHWASSLHIQYDIPPHRITGNGTYEINLDNPLDQELNLFRIASNYLINVPLRDGTTGNTGDMQRANYYLHNPPHPDGSWIPIYGNHFPQDITDDLLIEMIGNFNNVDVPGVEPAYKPNITVRITSIPPQSGIPMIFGGWYDQSQSQNPYSDNVGITPLILNRGIPPNLTQLRYMLDFESTPYRGASGIILR
;
A
#
# COMPACT_ATOMS: atom_id res chain seq x y z
N MET A 1 -21.95 54.84 65.69
CA MET A 1 -23.34 54.33 65.76
C MET A 1 -23.36 53.05 64.92
N GLN A 2 -23.39 51.85 65.52
CA GLN A 2 -24.61 51.10 65.95
C GLN A 2 -25.65 51.08 64.81
N SER A 3 -26.14 49.95 64.26
CA SER A 3 -26.69 48.72 64.89
C SER A 3 -26.76 47.61 63.80
N ARG A 4 -26.49 46.32 64.04
CA ARG A 4 -27.23 45.22 64.71
C ARG A 4 -28.50 44.70 63.99
N ARG A 5 -28.44 43.38 63.66
CA ARG A 5 -29.50 42.34 63.51
C ARG A 5 -30.29 42.38 62.18
N GLN A 6 -30.66 41.26 61.54
CA GLN A 6 -31.21 40.00 62.05
C GLN A 6 -30.89 38.76 61.18
N PHE A 7 -30.95 37.61 61.84
CA PHE A 7 -30.93 36.22 61.35
C PHE A 7 -32.28 35.79 60.76
N LEU A 8 -32.26 34.98 59.69
CA LEU A 8 -33.22 33.94 59.28
C LEU A 8 -32.49 33.15 58.17
N GLY A 9 -32.18 31.85 58.24
CA GLY A 9 -32.97 30.74 58.72
C GLY A 9 -33.63 30.06 57.51
N LEU A 10 -32.91 29.21 56.76
CA LEU A 10 -33.54 28.23 55.86
C LEU A 10 -32.83 26.89 55.91
N VAL A 11 -33.67 25.86 56.09
CA VAL A 11 -33.39 24.45 56.28
C VAL A 11 -33.60 23.72 54.95
N GLY A 12 -32.80 22.68 54.70
CA GLY A 12 -33.29 21.46 54.06
C GLY A 12 -32.74 21.13 52.67
N GLY A 13 -32.11 19.95 52.56
CA GLY A 13 -31.98 19.22 51.30
C GLY A 13 -30.61 18.62 51.03
N LEU A 14 -30.16 17.63 51.82
CA LEU A 14 -29.13 16.69 51.36
C LEU A 14 -29.78 15.76 50.33
N ALA A 15 -29.57 16.03 49.04
CA ALA A 15 -29.86 15.06 47.98
C ALA A 15 -28.68 14.08 47.92
N ALA A 16 -28.90 12.86 48.42
CA ALA A 16 -27.98 11.75 48.18
C ALA A 16 -28.07 11.36 46.70
N LEU A 17 -27.10 11.83 45.91
CA LEU A 17 -26.93 11.42 44.52
C LEU A 17 -26.40 9.98 44.52
N VAL A 18 -27.29 9.00 44.32
CA VAL A 18 -26.91 7.61 44.06
C VAL A 18 -26.27 7.58 42.68
N LEU A 19 -24.94 7.62 42.63
CA LEU A 19 -24.18 7.22 41.44
C LEU A 19 -24.42 5.72 41.24
N MET A 20 -25.37 5.37 40.39
CA MET A 20 -25.40 4.05 39.79
C MET A 20 -24.18 3.94 38.89
N GLU A 21 -23.13 3.27 39.39
CA GLU A 21 -22.03 2.77 38.56
C GLU A 21 -22.64 1.85 37.50
N ARG A 22 -22.89 2.40 36.31
CA ARG A 22 -23.15 1.58 35.13
C ARG A 22 -21.83 0.88 34.82
N THR A 23 -21.69 -0.35 35.29
CA THR A 23 -20.66 -1.26 34.78
C THR A 23 -20.82 -1.29 33.26
N PRO A 24 -19.85 -0.80 32.46
CA PRO A 24 -19.96 -0.89 31.03
C PRO A 24 -19.99 -2.37 30.68
N MET A 25 -21.13 -2.86 30.19
CA MET A 25 -21.19 -4.18 29.58
C MET A 25 -20.23 -4.13 28.40
N ALA A 26 -19.14 -4.89 28.48
CA ALA A 26 -18.27 -5.12 27.35
C ALA A 26 -19.10 -5.78 26.25
N GLN A 27 -19.56 -4.99 25.28
CA GLN A 27 -20.09 -5.53 24.05
C GLN A 27 -18.96 -6.33 23.42
N THR A 28 -19.12 -7.65 23.40
CA THR A 28 -18.29 -8.51 22.56
C THR A 28 -18.64 -8.13 21.13
N LEU A 29 -17.81 -7.29 20.52
CA LEU A 29 -17.93 -7.01 19.09
C LEU A 29 -17.81 -8.35 18.37
N ALA A 30 -18.77 -8.64 17.49
CA ALA A 30 -18.68 -9.83 16.65
C ALA A 30 -17.36 -9.77 15.87
N SER A 31 -16.69 -10.91 15.71
CA SER A 31 -15.51 -11.00 14.86
C SER A 31 -15.88 -10.60 13.43
N PRO A 32 -15.03 -9.82 12.74
CA PRO A 32 -15.28 -9.42 11.36
C PRO A 32 -15.43 -10.66 10.47
N VAL A 33 -16.31 -10.57 9.48
CA VAL A 33 -16.55 -11.64 8.50
C VAL A 33 -15.84 -11.28 7.20
N TYR A 34 -14.78 -12.02 6.87
CA TYR A 34 -14.09 -11.88 5.59
C TYR A 34 -14.74 -12.74 4.51
N ALA A 35 -14.74 -12.23 3.28
CA ALA A 35 -15.19 -12.94 2.10
C ALA A 35 -14.35 -12.54 0.88
N VAL A 36 -14.39 -13.38 -0.15
CA VAL A 36 -13.72 -13.15 -1.42
C VAL A 36 -14.74 -13.37 -2.54
N GLU A 37 -14.85 -12.40 -3.43
CA GLU A 37 -15.67 -12.50 -4.64
C GLU A 37 -14.77 -12.47 -5.87
N ARG A 38 -15.01 -13.36 -6.83
CA ARG A 38 -14.34 -13.27 -8.14
C ARG A 38 -15.23 -12.52 -9.12
N VAL A 39 -14.70 -11.50 -9.76
CA VAL A 39 -15.43 -10.61 -10.68
C VAL A 39 -14.71 -10.60 -12.03
N PRO A 40 -15.43 -10.75 -13.16
CA PRO A 40 -14.84 -10.62 -14.49
C PRO A 40 -14.75 -9.15 -14.94
N ASN A 41 -13.86 -8.86 -15.89
CA ASN A 41 -13.67 -7.57 -16.55
C ASN A 41 -13.32 -6.37 -15.63
N PRO A 42 -12.06 -6.23 -15.19
CA PRO A 42 -10.97 -7.20 -15.35
C PRO A 42 -11.19 -8.43 -14.46
N ASP A 43 -10.57 -9.57 -14.79
CA ASP A 43 -10.60 -10.75 -13.91
C ASP A 43 -9.85 -10.41 -12.62
N GLN A 44 -10.57 -10.41 -11.50
CA GLN A 44 -10.04 -10.01 -10.20
C GLN A 44 -10.73 -10.73 -9.06
N TYR A 45 -10.02 -10.84 -7.94
CA TYR A 45 -10.62 -11.13 -6.64
C TYR A 45 -10.87 -9.82 -5.90
N ARG A 46 -12.09 -9.63 -5.40
CA ARG A 46 -12.47 -8.55 -4.49
C ARG A 46 -12.49 -9.09 -3.07
N PHE A 47 -11.78 -8.40 -2.18
CA PHE A 47 -11.65 -8.74 -0.78
C PHE A 47 -12.66 -7.94 0.03
N LEU A 48 -13.50 -8.64 0.79
CA LEU A 48 -14.56 -8.03 1.58
C LEU A 48 -14.38 -8.28 3.07
N CYS A 49 -14.73 -7.29 3.89
CA CYS A 49 -14.82 -7.40 5.34
C CYS A 49 -16.16 -6.80 5.78
N ASP A 50 -17.04 -7.60 6.37
CA ASP A 50 -18.44 -7.24 6.68
C ASP A 50 -19.20 -6.64 5.46
N GLY A 51 -18.90 -7.16 4.26
CA GLY A 51 -19.47 -6.71 3.00
C GLY A 51 -18.82 -5.45 2.39
N LEU A 52 -17.84 -4.86 3.07
CA LEU A 52 -17.07 -3.72 2.55
C LEU A 52 -15.92 -4.21 1.67
N HIS A 53 -15.93 -3.84 0.39
CA HIS A 53 -14.82 -4.10 -0.53
C HIS A 53 -13.63 -3.20 -0.20
N PHE A 54 -12.53 -3.79 0.28
CA PHE A 54 -11.37 -3.02 0.75
C PHE A 54 -10.10 -3.24 -0.08
N MET A 55 -10.06 -4.23 -0.96
CA MET A 55 -8.89 -4.48 -1.83
C MET A 55 -9.29 -5.35 -3.02
N SER A 56 -8.71 -5.06 -4.18
CA SER A 56 -8.74 -5.94 -5.35
C SER A 56 -7.40 -6.62 -5.54
N LEU A 57 -7.41 -7.88 -5.99
CA LEU A 57 -6.28 -8.55 -6.62
C LEU A 57 -6.62 -8.77 -8.09
N VAL A 58 -6.02 -7.97 -8.98
CA VAL A 58 -6.20 -8.05 -10.43
C VAL A 58 -5.26 -9.10 -11.00
N MET A 59 -5.82 -10.00 -11.81
CA MET A 59 -5.13 -11.22 -12.26
C MET A 59 -4.64 -11.17 -13.69
N GLU A 60 -5.18 -10.26 -14.50
CA GLU A 60 -4.88 -10.17 -15.92
C GLU A 60 -4.96 -8.72 -16.39
N ASP A 61 -4.03 -8.35 -17.25
CA ASP A 61 -4.05 -7.10 -18.02
C ASP A 61 -3.89 -7.38 -19.52
N GLU A 62 -3.62 -6.35 -20.31
CA GLU A 62 -3.42 -6.48 -21.76
C GLU A 62 -2.15 -7.27 -22.14
N TYR A 63 -1.20 -7.45 -21.23
CA TYR A 63 0.06 -8.15 -21.44
C TYR A 63 0.04 -9.61 -20.93
N GLY A 64 -0.89 -9.95 -20.05
CA GLY A 64 -1.15 -11.32 -19.60
C GLY A 64 -1.42 -11.39 -18.10
N ARG A 65 -1.04 -12.52 -17.49
CA ARG A 65 -1.32 -12.78 -16.07
C ARG A 65 -0.35 -12.02 -15.15
N ILE A 66 -0.93 -11.24 -14.24
CA ILE A 66 -0.24 -10.36 -13.27
C ILE A 66 -0.69 -10.66 -11.84
N ASN A 67 0.02 -10.10 -10.86
CA ASN A 67 -0.29 -10.17 -9.43
C ASN A 67 -0.36 -8.75 -8.85
N ASP A 68 -1.44 -8.04 -9.17
CA ASP A 68 -1.61 -6.60 -8.87
C ASP A 68 -2.61 -6.39 -7.73
N PHE A 69 -2.10 -6.04 -6.55
CA PHE A 69 -2.91 -5.66 -5.40
C PHE A 69 -3.26 -4.17 -5.46
N ARG A 70 -4.56 -3.86 -5.46
CA ARG A 70 -5.09 -2.49 -5.46
C ARG A 70 -5.87 -2.23 -4.17
N PRO A 71 -5.29 -1.52 -3.19
CA PRO A 71 -5.95 -1.27 -1.92
C PRO A 71 -7.01 -0.15 -2.02
N HIS A 72 -8.11 -0.34 -1.28
CA HIS A 72 -9.24 0.59 -1.08
C HIS A 72 -9.53 0.76 0.41
N PRO A 73 -8.61 1.38 1.18
CA PRO A 73 -8.76 1.42 2.63
C PRO A 73 -10.05 2.13 3.05
N ASP A 74 -10.52 3.14 2.31
CA ASP A 74 -11.78 3.85 2.57
C ASP A 74 -13.05 3.07 2.18
N ALA A 75 -12.90 1.88 1.57
CA ALA A 75 -13.97 1.01 1.10
C ALA A 75 -15.06 1.75 0.29
N MET A 76 -14.65 2.77 -0.48
CA MET A 76 -15.58 3.47 -1.36
C MET A 76 -16.07 2.52 -2.47
N PRO A 77 -17.37 2.58 -2.82
CA PRO A 77 -17.97 1.64 -3.77
C PRO A 77 -17.58 1.90 -5.23
N ASN A 78 -16.85 2.99 -5.53
CA ASN A 78 -16.41 3.30 -6.89
C ASN A 78 -14.99 2.79 -7.13
N ASP A 79 -14.78 2.17 -8.30
CA ASP A 79 -13.46 1.74 -8.78
C ASP A 79 -12.47 2.93 -8.91
N ASN A 80 -12.96 4.18 -8.83
CA ASN A 80 -12.15 5.40 -8.76
C ASN A 80 -11.30 5.54 -7.48
N ALA A 81 -11.50 4.67 -6.48
CA ALA A 81 -10.55 4.54 -5.37
C ALA A 81 -9.25 3.81 -5.80
N TRP A 82 -9.16 3.24 -7.01
CA TRP A 82 -7.88 2.83 -7.61
C TRP A 82 -7.01 4.06 -7.80
N GLY A 83 -5.80 4.06 -7.23
CA GLY A 83 -4.80 5.08 -7.52
C GLY A 83 -3.38 4.58 -7.43
N SER A 84 -3.13 3.45 -6.78
CA SER A 84 -1.81 2.84 -6.80
C SER A 84 -1.94 1.34 -6.72
N SER A 85 -1.03 0.69 -7.42
CA SER A 85 -1.02 -0.73 -7.72
C SER A 85 0.23 -1.32 -7.09
N PHE A 86 0.11 -2.44 -6.39
CA PHE A 86 1.24 -3.17 -5.83
C PHE A 86 1.41 -4.49 -6.59
N TYR A 87 2.29 -4.46 -7.58
CA TYR A 87 2.69 -5.62 -8.38
C TYR A 87 3.70 -6.45 -7.59
N LEU A 88 3.24 -7.46 -6.86
CA LEU A 88 4.12 -8.38 -6.15
C LEU A 88 4.62 -9.47 -7.10
N MET A 89 5.55 -9.08 -7.96
CA MET A 89 6.19 -9.93 -8.96
C MET A 89 7.64 -9.44 -9.14
N PRO A 90 8.63 -10.32 -9.20
CA PRO A 90 10.01 -9.93 -9.43
C PRO A 90 10.28 -9.84 -10.94
N PHE A 91 11.12 -8.89 -11.34
CA PHE A 91 11.38 -8.64 -12.74
C PHE A 91 12.71 -7.91 -12.97
N THR A 92 13.24 -8.04 -14.17
CA THR A 92 14.47 -7.36 -14.57
C THR A 92 14.13 -6.00 -15.18
N PRO A 93 15.01 -4.98 -15.12
CA PRO A 93 14.73 -3.69 -15.76
C PRO A 93 14.29 -3.83 -17.22
N GLY A 94 13.20 -3.13 -17.58
CA GLY A 94 12.62 -3.16 -18.93
C GLY A 94 11.76 -4.39 -19.26
N ALA A 95 11.53 -5.30 -18.30
CA ALA A 95 10.64 -6.42 -18.51
C ALA A 95 9.15 -6.01 -18.55
N THR A 96 8.37 -6.71 -19.36
CA THR A 96 6.91 -6.70 -19.29
C THR A 96 6.49 -7.61 -18.13
N LEU A 97 5.76 -7.08 -17.17
CA LEU A 97 5.26 -7.88 -16.05
C LEU A 97 4.17 -8.82 -16.55
N LYS A 98 4.50 -10.11 -16.60
CA LYS A 98 3.56 -11.20 -16.86
C LYS A 98 4.16 -12.48 -16.29
N HIS A 99 3.57 -13.63 -16.55
CA HIS A 99 4.01 -14.94 -16.04
C HIS A 99 3.56 -15.25 -14.61
N THR A 100 2.42 -14.70 -14.16
CA THR A 100 1.80 -15.13 -12.88
C THR A 100 0.92 -16.36 -13.09
N ASP A 101 0.98 -17.31 -12.17
CA ASP A 101 0.01 -18.39 -12.06
C ASP A 101 -1.32 -17.89 -11.47
N LEU A 102 -2.35 -18.75 -11.48
CA LEU A 102 -3.58 -18.43 -10.76
C LEU A 102 -3.35 -18.60 -9.25
N PRO A 103 -3.58 -17.57 -8.44
CA PRO A 103 -3.36 -17.64 -7.01
C PRO A 103 -4.47 -18.41 -6.33
N THR A 104 -4.14 -18.94 -5.16
CA THR A 104 -5.12 -19.47 -4.22
C THR A 104 -5.50 -18.36 -3.25
N VAL A 105 -6.79 -18.06 -3.16
CA VAL A 105 -7.32 -17.03 -2.27
C VAL A 105 -8.35 -17.67 -1.35
N THR A 106 -8.12 -17.59 -0.05
CA THR A 106 -9.00 -18.17 0.97
C THR A 106 -9.32 -17.15 2.06
N ALA A 107 -10.57 -17.10 2.49
CA ALA A 107 -11.03 -16.21 3.56
C ALA A 107 -11.44 -17.02 4.79
N ASP A 108 -11.09 -16.53 5.97
CA ASP A 108 -11.56 -17.06 7.24
C ASP A 108 -11.84 -15.92 8.24
N SER A 109 -12.12 -16.24 9.51
CA SER A 109 -12.41 -15.24 10.53
C SER A 109 -11.22 -14.34 10.91
N SER A 110 -10.00 -14.70 10.48
CA SER A 110 -8.77 -13.97 10.78
C SER A 110 -8.37 -13.01 9.65
N GLY A 111 -8.79 -13.26 8.42
CA GLY A 111 -8.40 -12.45 7.26
C GLY A 111 -8.56 -13.20 5.93
N ILE A 112 -7.80 -12.75 4.94
CA ILE A 112 -7.72 -13.37 3.62
C ILE A 112 -6.28 -13.80 3.38
N LEU A 113 -6.07 -15.11 3.18
CA LEU A 113 -4.80 -15.67 2.76
C LEU A 113 -4.73 -15.70 1.23
N VAL A 114 -3.67 -15.11 0.68
CA VAL A 114 -3.35 -15.11 -0.75
C VAL A 114 -2.03 -15.82 -0.95
N GLU A 115 -2.06 -16.91 -1.71
CA GLU A 115 -0.88 -17.63 -2.16
C GLU A 115 -0.72 -17.44 -3.66
N SER A 116 0.34 -16.74 -4.08
CA SER A 116 0.64 -16.44 -5.48
C SER A 116 1.98 -17.04 -5.89
N SER A 117 2.13 -17.39 -7.16
CA SER A 117 3.39 -17.86 -7.73
C SER A 117 3.52 -17.45 -9.20
N GLY A 118 4.71 -17.61 -9.76
CA GLY A 118 4.93 -17.37 -11.18
C GLY A 118 6.41 -17.32 -11.57
N GLY A 119 6.66 -16.93 -12.81
CA GLY A 119 8.00 -16.71 -13.35
C GLY A 119 8.57 -15.34 -13.01
N VAL A 120 9.89 -15.24 -12.90
CA VAL A 120 10.63 -13.97 -12.77
C VAL A 120 10.74 -13.35 -14.16
N SER A 121 10.02 -12.25 -14.44
CA SER A 121 9.93 -11.70 -15.80
C SER A 121 11.24 -11.08 -16.29
N MET A 122 11.65 -11.42 -17.52
CA MET A 122 12.78 -10.83 -18.23
C MET A 122 12.42 -10.48 -19.68
N GLY A 123 12.63 -9.22 -20.07
CA GLY A 123 12.23 -8.74 -21.39
C GLY A 123 10.72 -8.88 -21.61
N SER A 124 10.29 -9.20 -22.83
CA SER A 124 8.86 -9.26 -23.13
C SER A 124 8.23 -10.62 -22.87
N ASP A 125 8.96 -11.73 -22.94
CA ASP A 125 8.40 -13.09 -23.04
C ASP A 125 9.22 -14.19 -22.34
N THR A 126 10.25 -13.82 -21.57
CA THR A 126 11.18 -14.79 -20.96
C THR A 126 11.05 -14.78 -19.44
N GLU A 127 11.32 -15.93 -18.83
CA GLU A 127 11.44 -16.11 -17.38
C GLU A 127 12.88 -16.53 -17.05
N ILE A 128 13.40 -16.09 -15.90
CA ILE A 128 14.76 -16.45 -15.42
C ILE A 128 14.76 -17.19 -14.08
N GLY A 129 13.59 -17.70 -13.69
CA GLY A 129 13.37 -18.35 -12.41
C GLY A 129 11.90 -18.31 -12.04
N HIS A 130 11.62 -18.69 -10.79
CA HIS A 130 10.28 -18.79 -10.22
C HIS A 130 10.20 -18.02 -8.91
N TRP A 131 9.02 -17.52 -8.57
CA TRP A 131 8.74 -16.89 -7.29
C TRP A 131 7.45 -17.42 -6.67
N ALA A 132 7.35 -17.30 -5.36
CA ALA A 132 6.14 -17.62 -4.60
C ALA A 132 5.96 -16.63 -3.45
N SER A 133 4.72 -16.29 -3.15
CA SER A 133 4.37 -15.50 -1.97
C SER A 133 3.18 -16.12 -1.23
N SER A 134 3.12 -15.85 0.06
CA SER A 134 2.00 -16.18 0.93
C SER A 134 1.76 -14.96 1.81
N LEU A 135 0.65 -14.25 1.61
CA LEU A 135 0.27 -13.05 2.35
C LEU A 135 -1.05 -13.27 3.08
N HIS A 136 -1.06 -12.98 4.39
CA HIS A 136 -2.29 -12.88 5.16
C HIS A 136 -2.70 -11.42 5.27
N ILE A 137 -3.88 -11.08 4.77
CA ILE A 137 -4.39 -9.72 4.61
C ILE A 137 -5.60 -9.52 5.52
N GLN A 138 -5.62 -8.39 6.21
CA GLN A 138 -6.65 -8.01 7.19
C GLN A 138 -7.13 -6.59 6.94
N TYR A 139 -8.32 -6.28 7.43
CA TYR A 139 -8.93 -4.96 7.35
C TYR A 139 -9.55 -4.54 8.68
N ASP A 140 -9.08 -3.41 9.20
CA ASP A 140 -9.66 -2.73 10.34
C ASP A 140 -10.72 -1.71 9.85
N ILE A 141 -12.01 -2.00 10.08
CA ILE A 141 -13.13 -1.15 9.61
C ILE A 141 -12.98 0.30 10.14
N PRO A 142 -12.89 0.53 11.46
CA PRO A 142 -12.15 1.69 11.96
C PRO A 142 -10.73 1.25 12.36
N PRO A 143 -9.65 1.88 11.87
CA PRO A 143 -9.60 3.22 11.27
C PRO A 143 -9.60 3.26 9.73
N HIS A 144 -10.09 2.24 9.04
CA HIS A 144 -10.00 2.02 7.59
C HIS A 144 -8.59 1.63 7.16
N ARG A 145 -8.00 0.62 7.80
CA ARG A 145 -6.60 0.22 7.56
C ARG A 145 -6.54 -1.18 7.02
N ILE A 146 -5.76 -1.37 5.97
CA ILE A 146 -5.44 -2.68 5.41
C ILE A 146 -4.04 -3.03 5.88
N THR A 147 -3.86 -4.23 6.40
CA THR A 147 -2.54 -4.78 6.73
C THR A 147 -2.36 -6.11 6.02
N GLY A 148 -1.14 -6.41 5.60
CA GLY A 148 -0.77 -7.69 5.05
C GLY A 148 0.59 -8.10 5.60
N ASN A 149 0.79 -9.38 5.91
CA ASN A 149 2.10 -9.87 6.29
C ASN A 149 2.32 -11.29 5.77
N GLY A 150 3.57 -11.63 5.50
CA GLY A 150 3.88 -12.97 5.02
C GLY A 150 5.28 -13.14 4.47
N THR A 151 5.42 -14.10 3.56
CA THR A 151 6.71 -14.48 2.97
C THR A 151 6.72 -14.31 1.47
N TYR A 152 7.89 -14.01 0.94
CA TYR A 152 8.13 -13.87 -0.48
C TYR A 152 9.47 -14.54 -0.84
N GLU A 153 9.44 -15.49 -1.77
CA GLU A 153 10.60 -16.28 -2.16
C GLU A 153 10.80 -16.20 -3.67
N ILE A 154 12.07 -16.08 -4.08
CA ILE A 154 12.51 -16.04 -5.46
C ILE A 154 13.62 -17.07 -5.64
N ASN A 155 13.48 -17.92 -6.64
CA ASN A 155 14.44 -18.95 -7.02
C ASN A 155 14.82 -18.74 -8.49
N LEU A 156 16.05 -18.29 -8.73
CA LEU A 156 16.60 -18.03 -10.06
C LEU A 156 17.21 -19.32 -10.63
N ASP A 157 17.06 -19.52 -11.94
CA ASP A 157 17.61 -20.69 -12.64
C ASP A 157 19.15 -20.65 -12.70
N ASN A 158 19.70 -19.45 -12.73
CA ASN A 158 21.13 -19.17 -12.75
C ASN A 158 21.45 -18.07 -11.73
N PRO A 159 22.72 -17.96 -11.27
CA PRO A 159 23.12 -16.84 -10.44
C PRO A 159 22.77 -15.50 -11.07
N LEU A 160 22.32 -14.55 -10.25
CA LEU A 160 21.89 -13.23 -10.72
C LEU A 160 23.07 -12.49 -11.40
N ASP A 161 22.94 -12.22 -12.70
CA ASP A 161 23.95 -11.53 -13.53
C ASP A 161 23.55 -10.09 -13.91
N GLN A 162 22.31 -9.71 -13.63
CA GLN A 162 21.74 -8.38 -13.87
C GLN A 162 20.94 -7.89 -12.66
N GLU A 163 20.43 -6.66 -12.73
CA GLU A 163 19.65 -6.10 -11.62
C GLU A 163 18.28 -6.78 -11.51
N LEU A 164 17.77 -6.91 -10.29
CA LEU A 164 16.47 -7.54 -10.00
C LEU A 164 15.60 -6.60 -9.18
N ASN A 165 14.46 -6.21 -9.75
CA ASN A 165 13.39 -5.52 -9.04
C ASN A 165 12.57 -6.57 -8.29
N LEU A 166 12.35 -6.37 -6.99
CA LEU A 166 11.66 -7.37 -6.17
C LEU A 166 10.14 -7.30 -6.31
N PHE A 167 9.60 -6.11 -6.52
CA PHE A 167 8.18 -5.85 -6.79
C PHE A 167 8.05 -4.43 -7.35
N ARG A 168 6.86 -4.01 -7.78
CA ARG A 168 6.62 -2.62 -8.18
C ARG A 168 5.40 -2.04 -7.47
N ILE A 169 5.58 -0.97 -6.73
CA ILE A 169 4.48 -0.05 -6.43
C ILE A 169 4.39 0.91 -7.62
N ALA A 170 3.29 0.83 -8.37
CA ALA A 170 3.02 1.71 -9.49
C ALA A 170 1.97 2.76 -9.10
N SER A 171 2.14 3.97 -9.62
CA SER A 171 1.27 5.10 -9.33
C SER A 171 1.38 6.11 -10.48
N ASN A 172 0.67 7.23 -10.38
CA ASN A 172 0.87 8.35 -11.29
C ASN A 172 1.26 9.65 -10.55
N TYR A 173 2.00 10.49 -11.27
CA TYR A 173 2.32 11.84 -10.87
C TYR A 173 2.19 12.76 -12.10
N LEU A 174 1.32 13.76 -11.99
CA LEU A 174 0.98 14.67 -13.06
C LEU A 174 1.58 16.05 -12.80
N ILE A 175 2.18 16.66 -13.83
CA ILE A 175 2.89 17.95 -13.70
C ILE A 175 2.13 19.03 -14.45
N ASN A 176 1.84 20.17 -13.80
CA ASN A 176 1.25 21.34 -14.47
C ASN A 176 0.01 21.01 -15.34
N VAL A 177 -0.88 20.17 -14.84
CA VAL A 177 -2.14 19.82 -15.55
C VAL A 177 -3.27 20.77 -15.13
N PRO A 178 -4.29 20.98 -15.97
CA PRO A 178 -5.51 21.68 -15.57
C PRO A 178 -6.18 20.98 -14.39
N LEU A 179 -6.62 21.75 -13.41
CA LEU A 179 -7.31 21.29 -12.21
C LEU A 179 -8.76 21.76 -12.22
N ARG A 180 -9.64 21.02 -11.55
CA ARG A 180 -11.09 21.32 -11.55
C ARG A 180 -11.48 22.62 -10.86
N ASP A 181 -10.57 23.23 -10.11
CA ASP A 181 -10.77 24.57 -9.52
C ASP A 181 -10.47 25.70 -10.53
N GLY A 182 -10.14 25.36 -11.78
CA GLY A 182 -9.79 26.29 -12.85
C GLY A 182 -8.31 26.71 -12.84
N THR A 183 -7.50 26.18 -11.93
CA THR A 183 -6.06 26.45 -11.87
C THR A 183 -5.25 25.40 -12.64
N THR A 184 -3.93 25.54 -12.60
CA THR A 184 -2.99 24.56 -13.13
C THR A 184 -2.01 24.19 -12.02
N GLY A 185 -1.72 22.91 -11.86
CA GLY A 185 -0.83 22.45 -10.80
C GLY A 185 -0.41 20.99 -10.94
N ASN A 186 0.40 20.53 -9.99
CA ASN A 186 0.79 19.13 -9.90
C ASN A 186 -0.29 18.36 -9.12
N THR A 187 -0.63 17.18 -9.61
CA THR A 187 -1.63 16.29 -8.99
C THR A 187 -1.29 14.84 -9.35
N GLY A 188 -2.24 13.93 -9.23
CA GLY A 188 -2.05 12.50 -9.47
C GLY A 188 -2.33 11.72 -8.20
N ASP A 189 -1.82 10.51 -8.15
CA ASP A 189 -2.20 9.51 -7.18
C ASP A 189 -1.19 9.41 -6.04
N MET A 190 0.04 9.86 -6.27
CA MET A 190 1.05 10.01 -5.23
C MET A 190 1.64 11.42 -5.17
N GLN A 191 2.22 11.76 -4.02
CA GLN A 191 2.99 12.99 -3.83
C GLN A 191 4.49 12.72 -3.84
N ARG A 192 4.90 11.68 -3.10
CA ARG A 192 6.30 11.35 -2.83
C ARG A 192 6.41 9.93 -2.29
N ALA A 193 7.62 9.40 -2.27
CA ALA A 193 7.96 8.21 -1.52
C ALA A 193 9.04 8.54 -0.49
N ASN A 194 8.91 8.01 0.72
CA ASN A 194 10.01 7.97 1.69
C ASN A 194 10.58 6.56 1.74
N TYR A 195 11.87 6.44 2.04
CA TYR A 195 12.49 5.15 2.29
C TYR A 195 13.31 5.17 3.59
N TYR A 196 13.35 4.03 4.24
CA TYR A 196 14.03 3.81 5.50
C TYR A 196 14.86 2.54 5.41
N LEU A 197 16.11 2.63 5.83
CA LEU A 197 17.11 1.58 5.86
C LEU A 197 17.27 1.14 7.31
N HIS A 198 16.97 -0.13 7.64
CA HIS A 198 17.05 -0.64 9.02
C HIS A 198 16.05 0.01 10.01
N ASN A 199 14.94 0.56 9.50
CA ASN A 199 13.81 1.11 10.27
C ASN A 199 14.16 2.18 11.35
N PRO A 200 14.94 3.24 11.02
CA PRO A 200 15.17 4.38 11.89
C PRO A 200 13.89 5.20 12.13
N PRO A 201 13.86 6.06 13.17
CA PRO A 201 12.70 6.90 13.49
C PRO A 201 12.41 7.99 12.44
N HIS A 202 13.29 8.19 11.47
CA HIS A 202 13.19 9.19 10.41
C HIS A 202 13.60 8.56 9.07
N PRO A 203 13.03 9.03 7.94
CA PRO A 203 13.40 8.50 6.63
C PRO A 203 14.85 8.84 6.31
N ASP A 204 15.58 7.87 5.76
CA ASP A 204 16.93 8.07 5.24
C ASP A 204 16.92 8.96 3.99
N GLY A 205 15.82 8.89 3.23
CA GLY A 205 15.58 9.83 2.15
C GLY A 205 14.12 9.91 1.71
N SER A 206 13.86 10.92 0.88
CA SER A 206 12.56 11.16 0.26
C SER A 206 12.74 11.45 -1.22
N TRP A 207 11.81 10.94 -2.03
CA TRP A 207 11.81 11.08 -3.47
C TRP A 207 10.48 11.66 -3.95
N ILE A 208 10.59 12.70 -4.79
CA ILE A 208 9.44 13.31 -5.47
C ILE A 208 9.66 13.14 -6.98
N PRO A 209 8.72 12.55 -7.74
CA PRO A 209 8.91 12.23 -9.15
C PRO A 209 9.36 13.41 -10.04
N ILE A 210 8.96 14.64 -9.71
CA ILE A 210 9.37 15.85 -10.46
C ILE A 210 10.89 16.05 -10.54
N TYR A 211 11.67 15.44 -9.65
CA TYR A 211 13.13 15.51 -9.67
C TYR A 211 13.79 14.41 -10.51
N GLY A 212 13.00 13.62 -11.25
CA GLY A 212 13.48 12.53 -12.09
C GLY A 212 13.69 11.23 -11.32
N ASN A 213 14.39 10.28 -11.94
CA ASN A 213 14.65 8.98 -11.33
C ASN A 213 15.57 9.09 -10.11
N HIS A 214 15.41 8.19 -9.14
CA HIS A 214 16.14 8.20 -7.89
C HIS A 214 16.57 6.78 -7.48
N PHE A 215 17.88 6.55 -7.48
CA PHE A 215 18.51 5.27 -7.12
C PHE A 215 19.66 5.55 -6.14
N PRO A 216 19.37 5.83 -4.84
CA PRO A 216 20.39 5.96 -3.83
C PRO A 216 21.24 4.67 -3.77
N GLN A 217 22.51 4.81 -3.42
CA GLN A 217 23.46 3.68 -3.43
C GLN A 217 23.65 3.04 -2.06
N ASP A 218 22.95 3.57 -1.05
CA ASP A 218 22.89 3.03 0.29
C ASP A 218 22.14 1.69 0.27
N ILE A 219 22.82 0.65 0.73
CA ILE A 219 22.31 -0.73 0.74
C ILE A 219 21.75 -1.09 2.10
N THR A 220 20.71 -1.91 2.12
CA THR A 220 20.13 -2.51 3.33
C THR A 220 19.61 -3.91 3.02
N ASP A 221 19.43 -4.73 4.04
CA ASP A 221 18.70 -5.99 3.96
C ASP A 221 17.30 -5.89 4.59
N ASP A 222 16.92 -4.68 5.03
CA ASP A 222 15.64 -4.33 5.64
C ASP A 222 15.19 -2.94 5.16
N LEU A 223 14.34 -2.94 4.13
CA LEU A 223 13.89 -1.74 3.44
C LEU A 223 12.41 -1.50 3.71
N LEU A 224 12.09 -0.34 4.28
CA LEU A 224 10.72 0.18 4.37
C LEU A 224 10.52 1.28 3.33
N ILE A 225 9.46 1.19 2.56
CA ILE A 225 9.04 2.17 1.57
C ILE A 225 7.67 2.70 1.96
N GLU A 226 7.52 4.01 2.06
CA GLU A 226 6.24 4.69 2.29
C GLU A 226 5.90 5.57 1.09
N MET A 227 5.00 5.11 0.22
CA MET A 227 4.41 5.94 -0.82
C MET A 227 3.25 6.74 -0.22
N ILE A 228 3.35 8.06 -0.29
CA ILE A 228 2.33 8.98 0.21
C ILE A 228 1.36 9.29 -0.92
N GLY A 229 0.10 8.95 -0.71
CA GLY A 229 -0.98 9.24 -1.64
C GLY A 229 -1.23 10.73 -1.82
N ASN A 230 -1.98 11.10 -2.86
CA ASN A 230 -2.34 12.48 -3.14
C ASN A 230 -3.85 12.65 -3.38
N PHE A 231 -4.31 13.90 -3.42
CA PHE A 231 -5.63 14.22 -3.94
C PHE A 231 -5.53 14.40 -5.45
N ASN A 232 -5.97 13.42 -6.22
CA ASN A 232 -6.05 13.53 -7.67
C ASN A 232 -7.28 14.39 -8.01
N ASN A 233 -7.07 15.54 -8.63
CA ASN A 233 -8.12 16.50 -8.98
C ASN A 233 -7.96 17.07 -10.40
N VAL A 234 -7.33 16.29 -11.26
CA VAL A 234 -7.14 16.64 -12.68
C VAL A 234 -8.49 16.92 -13.35
N ASP A 235 -8.52 17.95 -14.19
CA ASP A 235 -9.70 18.31 -14.98
C ASP A 235 -9.71 17.55 -16.32
N VAL A 236 -9.94 16.24 -16.24
CA VAL A 236 -10.09 15.36 -17.40
C VAL A 236 -11.44 14.64 -17.33
N PRO A 237 -12.24 14.65 -18.42
CA PRO A 237 -13.49 13.89 -18.47
C PRO A 237 -13.27 12.40 -18.17
N GLY A 238 -14.09 11.85 -17.28
CA GLY A 238 -14.00 10.43 -16.87
C GLY A 238 -13.11 10.18 -15.65
N VAL A 239 -12.33 11.16 -15.19
CA VAL A 239 -11.50 11.04 -13.98
C VAL A 239 -12.16 11.81 -12.84
N GLU A 240 -12.74 11.12 -11.86
CA GLU A 240 -13.32 11.76 -10.67
C GLU A 240 -12.26 12.14 -9.65
N PRO A 241 -12.41 13.28 -8.94
CA PRO A 241 -11.48 13.63 -7.88
C PRO A 241 -11.54 12.64 -6.73
N ALA A 242 -10.37 12.18 -6.27
CA ALA A 242 -10.29 11.20 -5.20
C ALA A 242 -8.99 11.35 -4.41
N TYR A 243 -9.07 11.11 -3.10
CA TYR A 243 -7.89 10.91 -2.27
C TYR A 243 -7.39 9.49 -2.50
N LYS A 244 -6.15 9.35 -2.94
CA LYS A 244 -5.54 8.05 -3.20
C LYS A 244 -4.81 7.56 -1.96
N PRO A 245 -4.75 6.25 -1.70
CA PRO A 245 -4.26 5.74 -0.44
C PRO A 245 -2.75 5.94 -0.27
N ASN A 246 -2.30 5.90 0.98
CA ASN A 246 -0.90 5.62 1.26
C ASN A 246 -0.64 4.13 1.10
N ILE A 247 0.56 3.76 0.67
CA ILE A 247 1.03 2.39 0.63
C ILE A 247 2.37 2.33 1.34
N THR A 248 2.46 1.44 2.33
CA THR A 248 3.69 1.16 3.05
C THR A 248 4.06 -0.30 2.82
N VAL A 249 5.28 -0.56 2.36
CA VAL A 249 5.79 -1.92 2.19
C VAL A 249 7.14 -2.03 2.89
N ARG A 250 7.26 -2.99 3.79
CA ARG A 250 8.53 -3.43 4.35
C ARG A 250 8.92 -4.75 3.72
N ILE A 251 10.16 -4.85 3.29
CA ILE A 251 10.74 -6.10 2.85
C ILE A 251 12.03 -6.33 3.65
N THR A 252 12.16 -7.51 4.23
CA THR A 252 13.31 -7.87 5.07
C THR A 252 13.84 -9.22 4.62
N SER A 253 15.13 -9.28 4.27
CA SER A 253 15.82 -10.51 3.91
C SER A 253 15.89 -11.46 5.12
N ILE A 254 15.52 -12.73 4.93
CA ILE A 254 15.44 -13.73 6.01
C ILE A 254 16.24 -15.00 5.66
N PRO A 255 16.58 -15.84 6.67
CA PRO A 255 17.29 -17.09 6.44
C PRO A 255 16.59 -18.03 5.41
N PRO A 256 17.37 -18.83 4.65
CA PRO A 256 18.79 -19.11 4.84
C PRO A 256 19.75 -18.07 4.24
N GLN A 257 19.28 -17.15 3.40
CA GLN A 257 20.07 -16.08 2.80
C GLN A 257 19.71 -14.71 3.40
N SER A 258 19.89 -14.55 4.72
CA SER A 258 19.76 -13.22 5.36
C SER A 258 20.86 -12.28 4.90
N GLY A 259 20.62 -10.97 4.91
CA GLY A 259 21.63 -9.98 4.53
C GLY A 259 21.75 -9.74 3.03
N ILE A 260 20.75 -10.12 2.23
CA ILE A 260 20.74 -9.80 0.79
C ILE A 260 20.62 -8.28 0.63
N PRO A 261 21.62 -7.60 0.03
CA PRO A 261 21.61 -6.16 -0.09
C PRO A 261 20.64 -5.71 -1.18
N MET A 262 19.82 -4.73 -0.85
CA MET A 262 18.90 -4.03 -1.74
C MET A 262 19.01 -2.53 -1.53
N ILE A 263 18.65 -1.77 -2.57
CA ILE A 263 18.52 -0.32 -2.53
C ILE A 263 17.06 0.08 -2.81
N PHE A 264 16.74 1.33 -2.52
CA PHE A 264 15.53 1.96 -3.05
C PHE A 264 15.69 2.29 -4.55
N GLY A 265 14.66 2.07 -5.34
CA GLY A 265 14.57 2.52 -6.73
C GLY A 265 13.25 3.25 -6.99
N GLY A 266 13.36 4.48 -7.49
CA GLY A 266 12.24 5.30 -7.96
C GLY A 266 12.43 5.69 -9.42
N TRP A 267 11.45 5.38 -10.26
CA TRP A 267 11.44 5.68 -11.68
C TRP A 267 10.22 6.52 -12.05
N TYR A 268 10.42 7.49 -12.92
CA TYR A 268 9.38 8.40 -13.40
C TYR A 268 9.47 8.62 -14.91
N ASP A 269 8.42 8.26 -15.64
CA ASP A 269 8.26 8.61 -17.05
C ASP A 269 7.62 10.00 -17.20
N GLN A 270 8.47 11.01 -17.29
CA GLN A 270 8.03 12.38 -17.49
C GLN A 270 7.29 12.58 -18.83
N SER A 271 7.49 11.73 -19.83
CA SER A 271 6.77 11.83 -21.11
C SER A 271 5.27 11.58 -20.94
N GLN A 272 4.89 10.84 -19.89
CA GLN A 272 3.51 10.54 -19.53
C GLN A 272 2.96 11.46 -18.42
N SER A 273 3.70 12.51 -18.03
CA SER A 273 3.31 13.45 -16.95
C SER A 273 2.00 14.21 -17.16
N GLN A 274 1.39 14.10 -18.34
CA GLN A 274 0.09 14.70 -18.68
C GLN A 274 -1.02 13.65 -18.83
N ASN A 275 -0.70 12.36 -18.74
CA ASN A 275 -1.63 11.26 -18.98
C ASN A 275 -2.15 10.70 -17.65
N PRO A 276 -3.39 11.02 -17.24
CA PRO A 276 -3.92 10.57 -15.96
C PRO A 276 -4.19 9.06 -15.91
N TYR A 277 -4.17 8.37 -17.06
CA TYR A 277 -4.43 6.94 -17.17
C TYR A 277 -3.17 6.08 -17.15
N SER A 278 -1.98 6.68 -17.12
CA SER A 278 -0.72 5.94 -17.09
C SER A 278 -0.15 5.86 -15.68
N ASP A 279 0.31 4.67 -15.30
CA ASP A 279 1.20 4.49 -14.16
C ASP A 279 2.62 4.92 -14.53
N ASN A 280 2.84 6.23 -14.59
CA ASN A 280 4.12 6.82 -14.99
C ASN A 280 5.14 6.88 -13.84
N VAL A 281 4.80 6.36 -12.66
CA VAL A 281 5.72 6.18 -11.53
C VAL A 281 5.86 4.70 -11.18
N GLY A 282 7.09 4.26 -10.96
CA GLY A 282 7.41 2.96 -10.38
C GLY A 282 8.35 3.08 -9.20
N ILE A 283 8.04 2.39 -8.11
CA ILE A 283 8.86 2.30 -6.90
C ILE A 283 9.16 0.83 -6.61
N THR A 284 10.41 0.48 -6.34
CA THR A 284 10.87 -0.90 -6.16
C THR A 284 12.06 -0.99 -5.22
N PRO A 285 12.15 -2.01 -4.37
CA PRO A 285 13.42 -2.51 -3.89
C PRO A 285 14.20 -3.11 -5.06
N LEU A 286 15.48 -2.76 -5.18
CA LEU A 286 16.33 -3.18 -6.27
C LEU A 286 17.57 -3.90 -5.73
N ILE A 287 17.81 -5.11 -6.21
CA ILE A 287 19.09 -5.79 -6.01
C ILE A 287 20.00 -5.44 -7.17
N LEU A 288 21.17 -4.89 -6.84
CA LEU A 288 22.20 -4.64 -7.82
C LEU A 288 22.99 -5.92 -8.09
N ASN A 289 23.38 -6.17 -9.33
CA ASN A 289 24.25 -7.31 -9.68
C ASN A 289 25.69 -7.18 -9.12
N ARG A 290 26.01 -6.05 -8.50
CA ARG A 290 27.28 -5.80 -7.81
C ARG A 290 27.08 -5.92 -6.30
N GLY A 291 28.02 -6.60 -5.64
CA GLY A 291 28.01 -6.75 -4.19
C GLY A 291 27.14 -7.90 -3.66
N ILE A 292 26.50 -8.67 -4.55
CA ILE A 292 25.83 -9.93 -4.21
C ILE A 292 26.80 -11.13 -4.27
N PRO A 293 26.53 -12.20 -3.51
CA PRO A 293 27.29 -13.44 -3.62
C PRO A 293 27.21 -14.03 -5.04
N PRO A 294 28.32 -14.53 -5.62
CA PRO A 294 28.38 -14.96 -7.03
C PRO A 294 27.54 -16.20 -7.38
N ASN A 295 26.94 -16.85 -6.38
CA ASN A 295 26.08 -18.02 -6.54
C ASN A 295 24.69 -17.79 -5.92
N LEU A 296 24.27 -16.54 -5.76
CA LEU A 296 22.96 -16.22 -5.20
C LEU A 296 21.87 -16.58 -6.22
N THR A 297 21.14 -17.66 -5.94
CA THR A 297 19.98 -18.09 -6.72
C THR A 297 18.70 -18.11 -5.91
N GLN A 298 18.78 -18.22 -4.58
CA GLN A 298 17.63 -18.22 -3.71
C GLN A 298 17.60 -16.94 -2.89
N LEU A 299 16.46 -16.26 -2.92
CA LEU A 299 16.19 -15.05 -2.18
C LEU A 299 14.91 -15.24 -1.39
N ARG A 300 14.93 -14.91 -0.11
CA ARG A 300 13.77 -15.07 0.76
C ARG A 300 13.58 -13.84 1.62
N TYR A 301 12.33 -13.41 1.71
CA TYR A 301 11.93 -12.22 2.40
C TYR A 301 10.72 -12.46 3.29
N MET A 302 10.69 -11.72 4.39
CA MET A 302 9.46 -11.36 5.06
C MET A 302 8.93 -10.09 4.40
N LEU A 303 7.62 -10.02 4.20
CA LEU A 303 6.96 -8.88 3.59
C LEU A 303 5.84 -8.39 4.53
N ASP A 304 5.88 -7.12 4.88
CA ASP A 304 4.80 -6.42 5.55
C ASP A 304 4.23 -5.37 4.60
N PHE A 305 2.92 -5.29 4.51
CA PHE A 305 2.17 -4.37 3.69
C PHE A 305 1.18 -3.61 4.57
N GLU A 306 1.01 -2.33 4.32
CA GLU A 306 -0.05 -1.53 4.89
C GLU A 306 -0.61 -0.56 3.84
N SER A 307 -1.93 -0.34 3.89
CA SER A 307 -2.55 0.77 3.20
C SER A 307 -3.55 1.50 4.10
N THR A 308 -3.49 2.83 4.06
CA THR A 308 -4.34 3.73 4.83
C THR A 308 -4.93 4.82 3.95
N PRO A 309 -6.10 5.40 4.29
CA PRO A 309 -6.68 6.47 3.53
C PRO A 309 -5.78 7.69 3.66
N TYR A 310 -5.47 8.35 2.54
CA TYR A 310 -4.85 9.66 2.60
C TYR A 310 -5.90 10.68 3.03
N ARG A 311 -5.65 11.38 4.14
CA ARG A 311 -6.61 12.33 4.73
C ARG A 311 -6.23 13.80 4.52
N GLY A 312 -5.23 14.06 3.67
CA GLY A 312 -4.66 15.41 3.49
C GLY A 312 -4.05 15.99 4.78
N ALA A 313 -3.51 17.20 4.69
CA ALA A 313 -3.01 17.93 5.85
C ALA A 313 -4.13 18.42 6.80
N SER A 314 -5.39 18.43 6.35
CA SER A 314 -6.54 18.95 7.11
C SER A 314 -7.37 17.87 7.81
N GLY A 315 -7.18 16.58 7.51
CA GLY A 315 -7.92 15.49 8.16
C GLY A 315 -9.43 15.46 7.86
N ILE A 316 -9.93 16.33 6.98
CA ILE A 316 -11.35 16.46 6.65
C ILE A 316 -11.65 15.58 5.43
N ILE A 317 -12.50 14.57 5.64
CA ILE A 317 -13.12 13.82 4.54
C ILE A 317 -14.15 14.74 3.89
N LEU A 318 -13.89 15.19 2.67
CA LEU A 318 -14.95 15.73 1.81
C LEU A 318 -15.77 14.53 1.35
N ARG A 319 -17.00 14.40 1.86
CA ARG A 319 -18.02 13.46 1.38
C ARG A 319 -18.87 14.12 0.30
#